data_AF-A0A1V0PU65-F1
#
_entry.id   AF-A0A1V0PU65-F1
#
_cell.length_a   1.000
_cell.length_b   1.000
_cell.length_c   1.000
_cell.angle_alpha   90.00
_cell.angle_beta   90.00
_cell.angle_gamma   90.00
#
_symmetry.space_group_name_H-M   'P 1'
#
loop_
_entity.id
_entity.type
_entity.pdbx_description
1 polymer ?
#
loop_
_entity_poly.entity_id
_entity_poly.type
_entity_poly.pdbx_seq_one_letter_code
_entity_poly.pdbx_strand_id
1 'polypeptide(L)' 'MAYALAHALVTGLIVFGVIFGFRAMGWLEGRPKWKQALIVAPAIFIVLFGLNLIWPAGTGTGG' A
#
# COMPACT_ATOMS: atom_id res chain seq x y z
N MET A 1 16.24 9.30 -10.39
CA MET A 1 15.92 9.81 -9.03
C MET A 1 14.48 10.28 -8.90
N ALA A 2 13.98 11.15 -9.79
CA ALA A 2 12.59 11.62 -9.74
C ALA A 2 11.52 10.52 -9.86
N TYR A 3 11.74 9.51 -10.73
CA TYR A 3 10.84 8.35 -10.85
C TYR A 3 10.70 7.59 -9.53
N ALA A 4 11.83 7.20 -8.92
CA ALA A 4 11.83 6.48 -7.65
C ALA A 4 11.16 7.29 -6.52
N LEU A 5 11.38 8.61 -6.51
CA LEU A 5 10.75 9.52 -5.54
C LEU A 5 9.24 9.62 -5.74
N ALA A 6 8.78 9.84 -6.98
CA ALA A 6 7.36 9.89 -7.32
C ALA A 6 6.67 8.56 -7.00
N HIS A 7 7.32 7.44 -7.33
CA HIS A 7 6.83 6.10 -7.05
C HIS A 7 6.69 5.89 -5.53
N ALA A 8 7.71 6.23 -4.74
CA ALA A 8 7.66 6.11 -3.28
C ALA A 8 6.55 6.98 -2.66
N LEU A 9 6.36 8.21 -3.15
CA LEU A 9 5.29 9.10 -2.68
C LEU A 9 3.90 8.54 -3.00
N VAL A 10 3.68 8.06 -4.23
CA VAL A 10 2.41 7.44 -4.64
C VAL A 10 2.14 6.19 -3.83
N THR A 11 3.13 5.31 -3.66
CA THR A 11 3.02 4.11 -2.83
C THR A 11 2.62 4.46 -1.40
N GLY A 12 3.30 5.44 -0.79
CA GLY A 12 2.98 5.91 0.56
C GLY A 12 1.56 6.46 0.69
N LEU A 13 1.12 7.25 -0.29
CA LEU A 13 -0.23 7.82 -0.32
C LEU A 13 -1.30 6.73 -0.41
N ILE A 14 -1.08 5.73 -1.26
CA ILE A 14 -2.02 4.63 -1.45
C ILE A 14 -2.08 3.77 -0.18
N VAL A 15 -0.94 3.40 0.41
CA VAL A 15 -0.90 2.63 1.66
C VAL A 15 -1.62 3.39 2.79
N PHE A 16 -1.39 4.71 2.89
CA PHE A 16 -2.11 5.54 3.85
C PHE A 16 -3.62 5.54 3.60
N GLY A 17 -4.06 5.68 2.35
CA GLY A 17 -5.47 5.63 1.97
C GLY A 17 -6.13 4.30 2.33
N VAL A 18 -5.43 3.18 2.15
CA VAL A 18 -5.92 1.85 2.54
C VAL A 18 -6.10 1.76 4.05
N ILE A 19 -5.09 2.12 4.84
CA ILE A 19 -5.15 2.10 6.31
C ILE A 19 -6.27 3.02 6.82
N PHE A 20 -6.37 4.22 6.24
CA PHE A 20 -7.41 5.18 6.59
C PHE A 20 -8.80 4.66 6.23
N GLY A 21 -8.97 4.02 5.07
CA GLY A 21 -10.23 3.41 4.65
C GLY A 21 -10.70 2.29 5.59
N PHE A 22 -9.79 1.40 6.00
CA PHE A 22 -10.10 0.35 7.00
C PHE A 22 -10.50 0.93 8.35
N ARG A 23 -9.86 2.04 8.76
CA ARG A 23 -10.19 2.73 10.01
C ARG A 23 -11.54 3.47 9.91
N ALA A 24 -11.82 4.13 8.79
CA ALA A 24 -13.09 4.83 8.55
C ALA A 24 -14.29 3.88 8.45
N MET A 25 -14.09 2.67 7.93
CA MET A 25 -15.13 1.63 7.88
C MET A 25 -15.34 0.91 9.23
N GLY A 26 -14.59 1.24 10.29
CA GLY A 26 -14.70 0.60 11.60
C GLY A 26 -14.23 -0.85 11.64
N TRP A 27 -13.65 -1.39 10.56
CA TRP A 27 -13.22 -2.79 10.46
C TRP A 27 -12.12 -3.17 11.47
N LEU A 28 -11.39 -2.17 11.93
CA LEU A 28 -10.30 -2.32 12.90
C LEU A 28 -10.75 -2.09 14.35
N GLU A 29 -11.95 -1.55 14.59
CA GLU A 29 -12.43 -1.25 15.95
C GLU A 29 -12.70 -2.53 16.75
N GLY A 30 -12.33 -2.50 18.03
CA GLY A 30 -12.49 -3.65 18.95
C GLY A 30 -11.56 -4.83 18.68
N ARG A 31 -10.69 -4.78 17.66
CA ARG A 31 -9.74 -5.88 17.35
C ARG A 31 -8.36 -5.63 17.95
N PRO A 32 -7.67 -6.68 18.44
CA PRO A 32 -6.29 -6.56 18.90
C PRO A 32 -5.35 -6.28 17.72
N LYS A 33 -4.24 -5.55 17.98
CA LYS A 33 -3.29 -5.09 16.95
C LYS A 33 -2.79 -6.19 16.00
N TRP A 34 -2.60 -7.42 16.48
CA TRP A 34 -2.18 -8.54 15.64
C TRP A 34 -3.25 -8.97 14.62
N LYS A 35 -4.53 -8.98 15.01
CA LYS A 35 -5.65 -9.26 14.09
C LYS A 35 -5.86 -8.14 13.11
N GLN A 36 -5.67 -6.89 13.54
CA GLN A 36 -5.69 -5.73 12.62
C GLN A 36 -4.59 -5.87 11.56
N ALA A 37 -3.36 -6.22 11.97
CA ALA A 37 -2.25 -6.45 11.05
C ALA A 37 -2.55 -7.58 10.05
N LEU A 38 -3.17 -8.68 10.48
CA LEU A 38 -3.55 -9.77 9.57
C LEU A 38 -4.61 -9.39 8.54
N ILE A 39 -5.43 -8.36 8.79
CA ILE A 39 -6.42 -7.86 7.83
C ILE A 39 -5.79 -6.82 6.91
N VAL A 40 -4.99 -5.92 7.47
CA VAL A 40 -4.36 -4.81 6.74
C VAL A 40 -3.21 -5.30 5.85
N ALA A 41 -2.43 -6.29 6.29
CA ALA A 41 -1.29 -6.82 5.55
C ALA A 41 -1.66 -7.38 4.15
N PRO A 42 -2.65 -8.29 4.00
CA PRO A 42 -3.04 -8.77 2.68
C PRO A 42 -3.63 -7.67 1.80
N ALA A 43 -4.35 -6.70 2.39
CA ALA A 43 -4.87 -5.57 1.64
C ALA A 43 -3.75 -4.66 1.10
N ILE A 44 -2.76 -4.34 1.93
CA ILE A 44 -1.55 -3.62 1.51
C ILE A 44 -0.83 -4.43 0.43
N PHE A 45 -0.67 -5.75 0.60
CA PHE A 45 -0.01 -6.60 -0.38
C PHE A 45 -0.70 -6.56 -1.76
N ILE A 46 -2.03 -6.72 -1.81
CA ILE A 46 -2.79 -6.67 -3.07
C ILE A 46 -2.62 -5.31 -3.75
N VAL A 47 -2.64 -4.24 -2.97
CA VAL A 47 -2.51 -2.88 -3.47
C VAL A 47 -1.11 -2.59 -4.00
N LEU A 48 -0.08 -3.02 -3.28
CA LEU A 48 1.32 -2.92 -3.73
C LEU A 48 1.55 -3.78 -4.97
N PHE A 49 0.97 -4.98 -5.01
CA PHE A 49 1.06 -5.87 -6.16
C PHE A 49 0.39 -5.25 -7.39
N GLY A 50 -0.83 -4.72 -7.24
CA GLY A 50 -1.55 -4.01 -8.31
C GLY A 50 -0.80 -2.76 -8.79
N LEU A 51 -0.23 -1.97 -7.85
CA LEU A 51 0.62 -0.84 -8.19
C LEU A 51 1.83 -1.28 -9.01
N ASN A 52 2.51 -2.36 -8.59
CA ASN A 52 3.68 -2.88 -9.28
C ASN A 52 3.35 -3.52 -10.65
N LEU A 53 2.12 -4.01 -10.85
CA LEU A 53 1.61 -4.47 -12.15
C LEU A 53 1.36 -3.33 -13.12
N ILE A 54 0.74 -2.24 -12.65
CA ILE A 54 0.38 -1.08 -13.48
C ILE A 54 1.62 -0.21 -13.73
N TRP A 55 2.45 -0.05 -12.70
CA TRP A 55 3.57 0.85 -12.65
C TRP A 55 4.72 0.15 -11.92
N PRO A 56 5.53 -0.66 -12.62
CA PRO A 56 6.57 -1.45 -11.98
C PRO A 56 7.73 -0.61 -11.44
N ALA A 57 8.09 -0.86 -10.18
CA ALA A 57 9.23 -0.21 -9.53
C ALA A 57 10.54 -0.92 -9.90
N GLY A 58 10.94 -0.91 -11.18
CA GLY A 58 12.18 -1.59 -11.58
C GLY A 58 12.46 -1.74 -13.07
N THR A 59 11.53 -1.39 -13.97
CA THR A 59 11.70 -1.59 -15.43
C THR A 59 12.48 -0.46 -16.14
N GLY A 60 13.19 0.39 -15.39
CA GLY A 60 13.88 1.58 -15.90
C GLY A 60 15.41 1.61 -15.72
N THR A 61 16.06 0.48 -15.39
CA THR A 61 17.52 0.35 -15.45
C THR A 61 17.91 -0.55 -16.62
N GLY A 62 17.71 -0.03 -17.83
CA GLY A 62 18.10 -0.65 -19.08
C GLY A 62 18.01 0.39 -20.19
N GLY A 63 19.09 1.14 -20.39
CA GLY A 63 19.21 2.26 -21.32
C GLY A 63 20.23 3.26 -20.84
#